data_AF-A0A1L9QMB4-F1
#
_entry.id   AF-A0A1L9QMB4-F1
#
_cell.length_a   1.000
_cell.length_b   1.000
_cell.length_c   1.000
_cell.angle_alpha   90.00
_cell.angle_beta   90.00
_cell.angle_gamma   90.00
#
_symmetry.space_group_name_H-M   'P 1'
#
loop_
_entity.id
_entity.type
_entity.pdbx_description
1 polymer ?
#
loop_
_entity_poly.entity_id
_entity_poly.type
_entity_poly.pdbx_seq_one_letter_code
_entity_poly.pdbx_strand_id
1 'polypeptide(L)'
;MKIKKYWWVLILIQLTLLVVIINGQFAISSDRSSLFYREDLREIPAAIPITQEHISHEGLTLNLYGSAKESLKKSHHENIVNDPYYLWSGRCSSNWAVTFSHRQFLVDLRGVAKIRWRTKQSGFRRLHILLKLEDGTWLVSDRTQGASEDWKIGEFNLMDLEWYALSMETITETDKVSSVDLSRVDEIGITDLMRGGSSSASSRLDWIEVYGKPVERFNS
;
A
#
# COMPACT_ATOMS: atom_id res chain seq x y z
N MET A 1 -11.25 7.66 76.15
CA MET A 1 -10.56 6.46 75.64
C MET A 1 -11.01 6.23 74.19
N LYS A 2 -10.06 5.99 73.26
CA LYS A 2 -10.23 5.46 71.88
C LYS A 2 -10.88 6.35 70.78
N ILE A 3 -10.17 7.32 70.22
CA ILE A 3 -10.47 7.80 68.83
C ILE A 3 -9.21 7.89 67.93
N LYS A 4 -7.99 7.95 68.48
CA LYS A 4 -6.76 8.11 67.66
C LYS A 4 -6.23 6.84 66.96
N LYS A 5 -6.87 5.68 67.11
CA LYS A 5 -6.26 4.38 66.72
C LYS A 5 -6.49 3.94 65.26
N TYR A 6 -7.28 4.68 64.48
CA TYR A 6 -7.65 4.28 63.11
C TYR A 6 -7.27 5.29 62.02
N TRP A 7 -6.69 6.44 62.39
CA TRP A 7 -6.36 7.49 61.42
C TRP A 7 -5.25 7.06 60.44
N TRP A 8 -4.26 6.29 60.94
CA TRP A 8 -3.20 5.72 60.12
C TRP A 8 -3.69 4.59 59.18
N VAL A 9 -4.74 3.86 59.59
CA VAL A 9 -5.36 2.80 58.77
C VAL A 9 -6.15 3.41 57.60
N LEU A 10 -6.85 4.51 57.83
CA LEU A 10 -7.54 5.27 56.77
C LEU A 10 -6.57 5.91 55.77
N ILE A 11 -5.42 6.40 56.24
CA ILE A 11 -4.36 6.95 55.37
C ILE A 11 -3.70 5.84 54.54
N LEU A 12 -3.45 4.65 55.11
CA LEU A 12 -2.93 3.50 54.35
C LEU A 12 -3.92 2.96 53.30
N ILE A 13 -5.23 2.97 53.60
CA ILE A 13 -6.28 2.55 52.66
C ILE A 13 -6.43 3.57 51.52
N GLN A 14 -6.30 4.87 51.78
CA GLN A 14 -6.30 5.90 50.72
C GLN A 14 -5.04 5.84 49.83
N LEU A 15 -3.86 5.55 50.39
CA LEU A 15 -2.62 5.39 49.62
C LEU A 15 -2.63 4.11 48.76
N THR A 16 -3.24 3.03 49.23
CA THR A 16 -3.39 1.80 48.43
C THR A 16 -4.45 1.94 47.33
N LEU A 17 -5.55 2.67 47.55
CA LEU A 17 -6.50 3.01 46.48
C LEU A 17 -5.89 3.95 45.43
N LEU A 18 -4.99 4.86 45.81
CA LEU A 18 -4.31 5.75 44.86
C LEU A 18 -3.31 5.00 43.96
N VAL A 19 -2.63 3.97 44.48
CA VAL A 19 -1.65 3.16 43.72
C VAL A 19 -2.32 2.19 42.74
N VAL A 20 -3.56 1.75 43.00
CA VAL A 20 -4.32 0.90 42.06
C VAL A 20 -4.89 1.69 40.88
N ILE A 21 -5.13 3.00 41.03
CA ILE A 21 -5.63 3.85 39.94
C ILE A 21 -4.54 4.19 38.91
N ILE A 22 -3.25 4.14 39.28
CA ILE A 22 -2.14 4.51 38.37
C ILE A 22 -1.70 3.34 37.47
N ASN A 23 -2.06 2.09 37.78
CA ASN A 23 -1.57 0.91 37.03
C ASN A 23 -2.56 0.36 35.98
N GLY A 24 -3.64 1.08 35.69
CA GLY A 24 -4.78 0.54 34.94
C GLY A 24 -4.95 0.99 33.48
N GLN A 25 -4.02 1.75 32.89
CA GLN A 25 -4.19 2.24 31.50
C GLN A 25 -2.87 2.29 30.72
N PHE A 26 -2.16 1.17 30.65
CA PHE A 26 -1.48 0.88 29.38
C PHE A 26 -2.53 0.27 28.46
N ALA A 27 -3.30 1.13 27.80
CA ALA A 27 -3.91 0.71 26.55
C ALA A 27 -2.74 0.35 25.64
N ILE A 28 -2.48 -0.95 25.48
CA ILE A 28 -1.82 -1.43 24.28
C ILE A 28 -2.76 -0.97 23.18
N SER A 29 -2.52 0.19 22.56
CA SER A 29 -3.20 0.51 21.31
C SER A 29 -2.97 -0.70 20.44
N SER A 30 -4.01 -1.26 19.84
CA SER A 30 -3.79 -2.35 18.90
C SER A 30 -2.92 -1.76 17.80
N ASP A 31 -1.63 -2.01 17.88
CA ASP A 31 -0.59 -1.63 16.93
C ASP A 31 -0.76 -2.54 15.72
N ARG A 32 -1.95 -2.46 15.12
CA ARG A 32 -2.26 -2.93 13.79
C ARG A 32 -2.42 -1.65 13.01
N SER A 33 -1.54 -1.49 12.02
CA SER A 33 -1.55 -0.35 11.13
C SER A 33 -2.97 -0.07 10.61
N SER A 34 -3.45 1.16 10.75
CA SER A 34 -4.77 1.58 10.27
C SER A 34 -4.81 1.63 8.75
N LEU A 35 -5.98 1.46 8.14
CA LEU A 35 -6.17 1.67 6.71
C LEU A 35 -5.83 3.14 6.39
N PHE A 36 -4.76 3.35 5.60
CA PHE A 36 -4.35 4.66 5.12
C PHE A 36 -5.20 5.06 3.92
N TYR A 37 -5.30 4.20 2.91
CA TYR A 37 -6.28 4.32 1.84
C TYR A 37 -6.63 2.95 1.25
N ARG A 38 -7.77 2.91 0.56
CA ARG A 38 -8.14 1.87 -0.39
C ARG A 38 -8.44 2.54 -1.73
N GLU A 39 -7.94 1.96 -2.81
CA GLU A 39 -8.24 2.37 -4.18
C GLU A 39 -8.87 1.23 -4.95
N ASP A 40 -10.07 1.49 -5.46
CA ASP A 40 -10.81 0.68 -6.43
C ASP A 40 -10.98 1.53 -7.70
N LEU A 41 -10.92 0.94 -8.90
CA LEU A 41 -11.14 1.73 -10.12
C LEU A 41 -12.63 2.02 -10.34
N ARG A 42 -12.94 3.23 -10.81
CA ARG A 42 -14.33 3.65 -11.08
C ARG A 42 -15.01 2.76 -12.12
N GLU A 43 -16.28 2.52 -11.92
CA GLU A 43 -17.16 1.70 -12.78
C GLU A 43 -17.64 2.45 -14.05
N ILE A 44 -16.71 3.13 -14.73
CA ILE A 44 -16.96 3.86 -15.99
C ILE A 44 -16.53 3.02 -17.21
N PRO A 45 -16.60 3.49 -18.47
CA PRO A 45 -16.06 2.75 -19.61
C PRO A 45 -14.56 2.45 -19.51
N ALA A 46 -14.09 1.52 -20.35
CA ALA A 46 -12.67 1.20 -20.48
C ALA A 46 -11.92 2.30 -21.24
N ALA A 47 -10.65 2.56 -20.89
CA ALA A 47 -9.83 3.58 -21.54
C ALA A 47 -8.35 3.18 -21.65
N ILE A 48 -7.67 3.75 -22.64
CA ILE A 48 -6.21 3.67 -22.83
C ILE A 48 -5.71 5.06 -23.26
N PRO A 49 -4.78 5.67 -22.51
CA PRO A 49 -4.33 5.23 -21.19
C PRO A 49 -5.45 5.27 -20.14
N ILE A 50 -5.24 4.58 -19.02
CA ILE A 50 -5.94 4.91 -17.77
C ILE A 50 -5.61 6.37 -17.38
N THR A 51 -6.59 7.08 -16.84
CA THR A 51 -6.47 8.49 -16.44
C THR A 51 -7.00 8.71 -15.03
N GLN A 52 -6.76 9.90 -14.47
CA GLN A 52 -7.27 10.30 -13.15
C GLN A 52 -8.79 10.13 -13.00
N GLU A 53 -9.56 10.25 -14.10
CA GLU A 53 -11.01 10.05 -14.08
C GLU A 53 -11.42 8.65 -13.62
N HIS A 54 -10.54 7.66 -13.78
CA HIS A 54 -10.77 6.27 -13.42
C HIS A 54 -10.47 5.96 -11.95
N ILE A 55 -9.92 6.91 -11.18
CA ILE A 55 -9.53 6.72 -9.78
C ILE A 55 -10.72 7.07 -8.89
N SER A 56 -11.14 6.15 -8.03
CA SER A 56 -12.31 6.37 -7.17
C SER A 56 -11.97 7.25 -5.97
N HIS A 57 -10.76 7.11 -5.40
CA HIS A 57 -10.39 7.87 -4.22
C HIS A 57 -9.99 9.31 -4.56
N GLU A 58 -10.79 10.29 -4.11
CA GLU A 58 -10.58 11.72 -4.41
C GLU A 58 -9.24 12.28 -3.89
N GLY A 59 -8.77 11.73 -2.78
CA GLY A 59 -7.49 12.07 -2.17
C GLY A 59 -6.26 11.54 -2.91
N LEU A 60 -6.41 10.71 -3.95
CA LEU A 60 -5.27 10.12 -4.67
C LEU A 60 -5.00 10.81 -6.02
N THR A 61 -3.73 10.86 -6.38
CA THR A 61 -3.25 11.22 -7.72
C THR A 61 -2.67 9.97 -8.38
N LEU A 62 -3.11 9.67 -9.61
CA LEU A 62 -2.55 8.63 -10.45
C LEU A 62 -1.29 9.12 -11.14
N ASN A 63 -0.21 8.33 -11.08
CA ASN A 63 1.00 8.58 -11.86
C ASN A 63 1.37 7.35 -12.70
N LEU A 64 1.77 7.59 -13.94
CA LEU A 64 2.15 6.54 -14.90
C LEU A 64 3.61 6.74 -15.35
N TYR A 65 4.38 5.66 -15.36
CA TYR A 65 5.82 5.68 -15.66
C TYR A 65 6.22 4.57 -16.63
N GLY A 66 7.42 4.71 -17.20
CA GLY A 66 7.97 3.83 -18.22
C GLY A 66 7.55 4.22 -19.63
N SER A 67 8.26 3.70 -20.63
CA SER A 67 8.02 4.02 -22.04
C SER A 67 6.69 3.48 -22.57
N ALA A 68 6.09 2.49 -21.90
CA ALA A 68 4.78 1.94 -22.25
C ALA A 68 3.62 2.47 -21.39
N LYS A 69 3.82 3.54 -20.62
CA LYS A 69 2.80 4.11 -19.73
C LYS A 69 1.48 4.45 -20.44
N GLU A 70 1.57 4.95 -21.68
CA GLU A 70 0.40 5.32 -22.49
C GLU A 70 -0.43 4.10 -22.97
N SER A 71 0.07 2.89 -22.75
CA SER A 71 -0.61 1.64 -23.08
C SER A 71 -1.28 0.97 -21.88
N LEU A 72 -1.13 1.53 -20.68
CA LEU A 72 -1.82 1.02 -19.49
C LEU A 72 -3.31 1.23 -19.64
N LYS A 73 -4.07 0.15 -19.52
CA LYS A 73 -5.51 0.17 -19.78
C LYS A 73 -6.28 0.11 -18.47
N LYS A 74 -7.36 0.88 -18.36
CA LYS A 74 -8.47 0.53 -17.49
C LYS A 74 -9.44 -0.35 -18.25
N SER A 75 -9.79 -1.53 -17.72
CA SER A 75 -10.59 -2.54 -18.42
C SER A 75 -11.66 -3.14 -17.52
N HIS A 76 -12.68 -3.72 -18.16
CA HIS A 76 -13.68 -4.64 -17.62
C HIS A 76 -14.35 -5.32 -18.82
N HIS A 77 -15.12 -6.37 -18.60
CA HIS A 77 -15.96 -7.01 -19.61
C HIS A 77 -17.43 -6.89 -19.22
N GLU A 78 -18.21 -6.17 -20.04
CA GLU A 78 -19.66 -5.99 -19.82
C GLU A 78 -20.44 -7.32 -19.83
N ASN A 79 -19.95 -8.33 -20.55
CA ASN A 79 -20.62 -9.61 -20.72
C ASN A 79 -20.25 -10.67 -19.65
N ILE A 80 -19.30 -10.36 -18.76
CA ILE A 80 -18.90 -11.29 -17.69
C ILE A 80 -19.54 -10.81 -16.39
N VAL A 81 -20.40 -11.65 -15.82
CA VAL A 81 -21.09 -11.37 -14.56
C VAL A 81 -20.06 -11.13 -13.45
N ASN A 82 -20.16 -9.98 -12.77
CA ASN A 82 -19.28 -9.55 -11.69
C ASN A 82 -17.80 -9.43 -12.08
N ASP A 83 -17.47 -9.13 -13.35
CA ASP A 83 -16.10 -8.78 -13.72
C ASP A 83 -15.72 -7.43 -13.10
N PRO A 84 -14.59 -7.34 -12.37
CA PRO A 84 -14.20 -6.09 -11.77
C PRO A 84 -13.72 -5.06 -12.79
N TYR A 85 -13.54 -3.83 -12.33
CA TYR A 85 -12.87 -2.77 -13.06
C TYR A 85 -11.39 -2.76 -12.66
N TYR A 86 -10.52 -3.10 -13.60
CA TYR A 86 -9.11 -3.36 -13.30
C TYR A 86 -8.15 -2.65 -14.26
N LEU A 87 -6.96 -2.35 -13.74
CA LEU A 87 -5.81 -1.94 -14.53
C LEU A 87 -5.27 -3.16 -15.27
N TRP A 88 -4.86 -3.01 -16.53
CA TRP A 88 -4.37 -4.09 -17.37
C TRP A 88 -3.16 -3.67 -18.19
N SER A 89 -2.09 -4.46 -18.12
CA SER A 89 -0.80 -4.16 -18.79
C SER A 89 -0.59 -4.86 -20.13
N GLY A 90 -1.55 -5.65 -20.62
CA GLY A 90 -1.30 -6.53 -21.76
C GLY A 90 -0.96 -5.83 -23.09
N ARG A 91 -1.20 -4.52 -23.22
CA ARG A 91 -0.79 -3.71 -24.39
C ARG A 91 0.54 -2.98 -24.21
N CYS A 92 1.14 -3.00 -23.01
CA CYS A 92 2.42 -2.33 -22.77
C CYS A 92 3.52 -2.95 -23.63
N SER A 93 4.14 -2.17 -24.52
CA SER A 93 5.19 -2.66 -25.43
C SER A 93 6.57 -2.79 -24.77
N SER A 94 6.74 -2.19 -23.60
CA SER A 94 7.94 -2.16 -22.75
C SER A 94 7.53 -2.15 -21.26
N ASN A 95 8.50 -2.01 -20.37
CA ASN A 95 8.24 -1.94 -18.94
C ASN A 95 7.47 -0.66 -18.59
N TRP A 96 6.67 -0.78 -17.54
CA TRP A 96 5.64 0.18 -17.14
C TRP A 96 5.54 0.18 -15.62
N ALA A 97 5.10 1.29 -15.05
CA ALA A 97 4.74 1.37 -13.64
C ALA A 97 3.54 2.30 -13.46
N VAL A 98 2.76 2.02 -12.43
CA VAL A 98 1.64 2.84 -11.98
C VAL A 98 1.76 3.04 -10.49
N THR A 99 1.56 4.26 -10.02
CA THR A 99 1.54 4.58 -8.60
C THR A 99 0.35 5.46 -8.25
N PHE A 100 0.05 5.50 -6.95
CA PHE A 100 -0.90 6.40 -6.33
C PHE A 100 -0.18 7.20 -5.25
N SER A 101 -0.38 8.51 -5.25
CA SER A 101 0.11 9.41 -4.20
C SER A 101 -1.05 10.12 -3.51
N HIS A 102 -1.05 10.15 -2.18
CA HIS A 102 -2.09 10.86 -1.45
C HIS A 102 -1.80 12.36 -1.44
N ARG A 103 -2.77 13.20 -1.82
CA ARG A 103 -2.59 14.65 -2.05
C ARG A 103 -2.10 15.41 -0.82
N GLN A 104 -2.49 14.97 0.38
CA GLN A 104 -2.21 15.68 1.63
C GLN A 104 -1.18 14.98 2.54
N PHE A 105 -0.94 13.69 2.31
CA PHE A 105 -0.20 12.86 3.25
C PHE A 105 0.85 12.02 2.50
N LEU A 106 1.98 11.84 3.16
CA LEU A 106 2.86 10.70 3.00
C LEU A 106 2.39 9.59 3.93
N VAL A 107 3.08 8.46 3.91
CA VAL A 107 2.79 7.36 4.82
C VAL A 107 4.05 6.76 5.43
N ASP A 108 4.00 6.53 6.74
CA ASP A 108 4.99 5.75 7.48
C ASP A 108 4.59 4.27 7.40
N LEU A 109 5.44 3.51 6.72
CA LEU A 109 5.27 2.08 6.47
C LEU A 109 6.22 1.21 7.32
N ARG A 110 6.77 1.76 8.41
CA ARG A 110 7.57 0.98 9.36
C ARG A 110 6.68 0.12 10.26
N GLY A 111 7.28 -0.87 10.91
CA GLY A 111 6.59 -1.75 11.85
C GLY A 111 5.58 -2.67 11.15
N VAL A 112 4.36 -2.72 11.68
CA VAL A 112 3.29 -3.63 11.24
C VAL A 112 2.48 -3.16 10.02
N ALA A 113 3.09 -2.34 9.15
CA ALA A 113 2.46 -1.87 7.93
C ALA A 113 2.29 -3.01 6.92
N LYS A 114 1.24 -2.91 6.10
CA LYS A 114 0.95 -3.93 5.09
C LYS A 114 0.24 -3.38 3.87
N ILE A 115 0.40 -4.09 2.76
CA ILE A 115 -0.36 -3.87 1.54
C ILE A 115 -1.22 -5.10 1.27
N ARG A 116 -2.48 -4.87 0.90
CA ARG A 116 -3.37 -5.91 0.39
C ARG A 116 -3.85 -5.52 -0.99
N TRP A 117 -4.05 -6.49 -1.87
CA TRP A 117 -4.62 -6.22 -3.18
C TRP A 117 -5.45 -7.40 -3.68
N ARG A 118 -6.30 -7.16 -4.68
CA ARG A 118 -6.91 -8.24 -5.48
C ARG A 118 -6.40 -8.17 -6.91
N THR A 119 -5.84 -9.28 -7.40
CA THR A 119 -5.16 -9.31 -8.70
C THR A 119 -5.38 -10.64 -9.43
N LYS A 120 -5.10 -10.65 -10.74
CA LYS A 120 -5.24 -11.82 -11.63
C LYS A 120 -4.26 -11.77 -12.80
N GLN A 121 -3.03 -12.25 -12.59
CA GLN A 121 -2.00 -12.24 -13.64
C GLN A 121 -2.16 -13.42 -14.60
N SER A 122 -1.63 -13.26 -15.81
CA SER A 122 -1.55 -14.33 -16.82
C SER A 122 -0.12 -14.50 -17.32
N GLY A 123 0.24 -15.74 -17.66
CA GLY A 123 1.58 -16.09 -18.12
C GLY A 123 2.63 -15.89 -17.01
N PHE A 124 3.81 -15.40 -17.36
CA PHE A 124 4.92 -15.20 -16.41
C PHE A 124 4.87 -13.86 -15.67
N ARG A 125 3.78 -13.08 -15.78
CA ARG A 125 3.68 -11.80 -15.10
C ARG A 125 3.52 -11.98 -13.59
N ARG A 126 4.26 -11.17 -12.83
CA ARG A 126 4.27 -11.16 -11.37
C ARG A 126 4.29 -9.72 -10.92
N LEU A 127 3.28 -9.28 -10.17
CA LEU A 127 3.27 -7.89 -9.68
C LEU A 127 4.19 -7.74 -8.47
N HIS A 128 5.04 -6.73 -8.53
CA HIS A 128 5.85 -6.20 -7.45
C HIS A 128 5.19 -4.96 -6.84
N ILE A 129 5.46 -4.71 -5.57
CA ILE A 129 5.15 -3.43 -4.91
C ILE A 129 6.22 -2.43 -5.33
N LEU A 130 5.79 -1.23 -5.69
CA LEU A 130 6.67 -0.07 -5.90
C LEU A 130 6.46 0.96 -4.82
N LEU A 131 7.56 1.54 -4.34
CA LEU A 131 7.54 2.69 -3.44
C LEU A 131 8.41 3.80 -4.01
N LYS A 132 7.96 5.04 -3.85
CA LYS A 132 8.81 6.22 -3.95
C LYS A 132 8.86 6.89 -2.60
N LEU A 133 10.06 7.15 -2.08
CA LEU A 133 10.27 7.88 -0.84
C LEU A 133 10.19 9.39 -1.08
N GLU A 134 9.98 10.18 -0.02
CA GLU A 134 9.93 11.64 -0.12
C GLU A 134 11.21 12.25 -0.73
N ASP A 135 12.37 11.64 -0.49
CA ASP A 135 13.66 12.09 -1.04
C ASP A 135 13.85 11.76 -2.53
N GLY A 136 12.86 11.11 -3.16
CA GLY A 136 12.89 10.71 -4.57
C GLY A 136 13.47 9.32 -4.84
N THR A 137 13.90 8.58 -3.81
CA THR A 137 14.36 7.19 -3.95
C THR A 137 13.23 6.28 -4.41
N TRP A 138 13.50 5.46 -5.42
CA TRP A 138 12.54 4.47 -5.94
C TRP A 138 12.95 3.05 -5.56
N LEU A 139 11.97 2.27 -5.10
CA LEU A 139 12.16 0.92 -4.59
C LEU A 139 11.15 -0.05 -5.23
N VAL A 140 11.58 -1.29 -5.40
CA VAL A 140 10.76 -2.42 -5.84
C VAL A 140 10.96 -3.62 -4.91
N SER A 141 9.87 -4.32 -4.57
CA SER A 141 9.90 -5.45 -3.65
C SER A 141 10.45 -6.73 -4.29
N ASP A 142 11.13 -7.57 -3.51
CA ASP A 142 11.52 -8.94 -3.90
C ASP A 142 10.30 -9.87 -4.04
N ARG A 143 9.32 -9.73 -3.14
CA ARG A 143 8.10 -10.53 -3.14
C ARG A 143 7.12 -10.03 -4.18
N THR A 144 6.37 -10.99 -4.73
CA THR A 144 5.49 -10.77 -5.87
C THR A 144 4.21 -11.58 -5.78
N GLN A 145 3.19 -11.14 -6.52
CA GLN A 145 2.00 -11.92 -6.80
C GLN A 145 1.96 -12.37 -8.27
N GLY A 146 2.17 -13.67 -8.50
CA GLY A 146 2.11 -14.29 -9.83
C GLY A 146 0.70 -14.66 -10.30
N ALA A 147 0.63 -15.38 -11.42
CA ALA A 147 -0.59 -15.80 -12.09
C ALA A 147 -1.59 -16.58 -11.21
N SER A 148 -2.85 -16.56 -11.63
CA SER A 148 -3.95 -17.32 -11.05
C SER A 148 -5.10 -17.49 -12.03
N GLU A 149 -5.84 -18.59 -11.90
CA GLU A 149 -7.06 -18.85 -12.70
C GLU A 149 -8.19 -17.88 -12.36
N ASP A 150 -8.23 -17.41 -11.12
CA ASP A 150 -9.22 -16.44 -10.64
C ASP A 150 -8.58 -15.28 -9.86
N TRP A 151 -9.38 -14.25 -9.62
CA TRP A 151 -9.04 -13.11 -8.78
C TRP A 151 -8.69 -13.58 -7.38
N LYS A 152 -7.48 -13.27 -6.92
CA LYS A 152 -7.01 -13.65 -5.59
C LYS A 152 -6.54 -12.43 -4.79
N ILE A 153 -6.78 -12.50 -3.50
CA ILE A 153 -6.32 -11.48 -2.55
C ILE A 153 -4.94 -11.87 -2.04
N GLY A 154 -4.01 -10.93 -2.10
CA GLY A 154 -2.69 -11.02 -1.47
C GLY A 154 -2.57 -10.06 -0.31
N GLU A 155 -1.71 -10.41 0.66
CA GLU A 155 -1.30 -9.54 1.76
C GLU A 155 0.22 -9.63 1.91
N PHE A 156 0.88 -8.48 2.07
CA PHE A 156 2.31 -8.35 2.22
C PHE A 156 2.60 -7.52 3.46
N ASN A 157 3.25 -8.11 4.47
CA ASN A 157 3.81 -7.34 5.57
C ASN A 157 5.08 -6.66 5.07
N LEU A 158 5.16 -5.34 5.17
CA LEU A 158 6.27 -4.60 4.55
C LEU A 158 7.60 -4.80 5.26
N MET A 159 7.57 -5.20 6.54
CA MET A 159 8.78 -5.57 7.29
C MET A 159 9.42 -6.88 6.84
N ASP A 160 8.68 -7.74 6.13
CA ASP A 160 9.18 -9.03 5.62
C ASP A 160 9.78 -8.92 4.21
N LEU A 161 9.72 -7.73 3.61
CA LEU A 161 10.17 -7.48 2.24
C LEU A 161 11.63 -7.07 2.19
N GLU A 162 12.29 -7.51 1.12
CA GLU A 162 13.57 -6.95 0.70
C GLU A 162 13.34 -5.97 -0.44
N TRP A 163 14.14 -4.90 -0.45
CA TRP A 163 13.98 -3.81 -1.42
C TRP A 163 15.17 -3.76 -2.36
N TYR A 164 14.88 -3.52 -3.62
CA TYR A 164 15.85 -3.21 -4.66
C TYR A 164 15.59 -1.78 -5.14
N ALA A 165 16.66 -1.06 -5.48
CA ALA A 165 16.50 0.21 -6.16
C ALA A 165 15.87 -0.01 -7.54
N LEU A 166 15.08 0.96 -8.01
CA LEU A 166 14.43 0.90 -9.31
C LEU A 166 14.97 2.00 -10.22
N SER A 167 15.47 1.61 -11.40
CA SER A 167 15.78 2.56 -12.47
C SER A 167 14.48 3.07 -13.08
N MET A 168 14.21 4.37 -12.95
CA MET A 168 13.02 5.00 -13.54
C MET A 168 13.12 5.22 -15.06
N GLU A 169 14.33 5.13 -15.62
CA GLU A 169 14.54 5.21 -17.07
C GLU A 169 14.02 3.94 -17.77
N THR A 170 14.34 2.77 -17.20
CA THR A 170 14.06 1.46 -17.80
C THR A 170 12.92 0.71 -17.12
N ILE A 171 12.51 1.14 -15.92
CA ILE A 171 11.61 0.41 -15.02
C ILE A 171 12.11 -1.02 -14.81
N THR A 172 13.33 -1.12 -14.29
CA THR A 172 14.01 -2.38 -13.94
C THR A 172 14.66 -2.24 -12.57
N GLU A 173 14.69 -3.32 -11.81
CA GLU A 173 15.45 -3.40 -10.57
C GLU A 173 16.94 -3.22 -10.84
N THR A 174 17.65 -2.67 -9.85
CA THR A 174 19.11 -2.58 -9.84
C THR A 174 19.66 -3.25 -8.59
N ASP A 175 20.41 -2.53 -7.77
CA ASP A 175 21.06 -3.08 -6.59
C ASP A 175 20.07 -3.30 -5.44
N LYS A 176 20.31 -4.35 -4.65
CA LYS A 176 19.61 -4.55 -3.39
C LYS A 176 19.97 -3.42 -2.42
N VAL A 177 18.97 -2.85 -1.77
CA VAL A 177 19.17 -1.78 -0.79
C VAL A 177 19.30 -2.41 0.61
N SER A 178 20.39 -2.10 1.30
CA SER A 178 20.73 -2.71 2.60
C SER A 178 19.92 -2.17 3.77
N SER A 179 19.49 -0.91 3.70
CA SER A 179 18.66 -0.25 4.69
C SER A 179 17.84 0.83 4.02
N VAL A 180 16.53 0.81 4.25
CA VAL A 180 15.58 1.80 3.73
C VAL A 180 14.81 2.40 4.90
N ASP A 181 14.71 3.72 4.94
CA ASP A 181 13.77 4.39 5.84
C ASP A 181 12.40 4.53 5.18
N LEU A 182 11.46 3.70 5.61
CA LEU A 182 10.06 3.74 5.15
C LEU A 182 9.19 4.72 5.95
N SER A 183 9.78 5.62 6.73
CA SER A 183 9.02 6.58 7.55
C SER A 183 8.25 7.63 6.75
N ARG A 184 8.66 7.86 5.49
CA ARG A 184 8.11 8.91 4.62
C ARG A 184 8.01 8.44 3.17
N VAL A 185 7.00 7.63 2.88
CA VAL A 185 6.69 7.15 1.53
C VAL A 185 5.72 8.11 0.83
N ASP A 186 6.10 8.58 -0.35
CA ASP A 186 5.37 9.52 -1.21
C ASP A 186 4.37 8.82 -2.12
N GLU A 187 4.82 7.78 -2.81
CA GLU A 187 3.99 7.05 -3.77
C GLU A 187 4.07 5.54 -3.53
N ILE A 188 2.93 4.87 -3.73
CA ILE A 188 2.82 3.42 -3.64
C ILE A 188 2.17 2.91 -4.91
N GLY A 189 2.72 1.86 -5.49
CA GLY A 189 2.28 1.37 -6.78
C GLY A 189 2.68 -0.04 -7.09
N ILE A 190 2.62 -0.36 -8.39
CA ILE A 190 2.94 -1.68 -8.92
C ILE A 190 3.64 -1.61 -10.28
N THR A 191 4.39 -2.67 -10.57
CA THR A 191 4.92 -3.03 -11.88
C THR A 191 5.07 -4.55 -11.95
N ASP A 192 5.16 -5.11 -13.16
CA ASP A 192 5.60 -6.49 -13.35
C ASP A 192 7.01 -6.61 -13.96
N LEU A 193 7.72 -5.48 -14.11
CA LEU A 193 9.06 -5.39 -14.70
C LEU A 193 9.17 -6.02 -16.10
N MET A 194 8.04 -6.14 -16.80
CA MET A 194 7.96 -6.79 -18.11
C MET A 194 7.01 -6.05 -19.06
N ARG A 195 7.29 -6.13 -20.35
CA ARG A 195 6.30 -5.78 -21.38
C ARG A 195 5.06 -6.67 -21.30
N GLY A 196 3.92 -6.21 -21.78
CA GLY A 196 2.73 -7.02 -22.03
C GLY A 196 2.88 -7.97 -23.24
N GLY A 197 1.97 -8.94 -23.29
CA GLY A 197 1.78 -9.90 -24.40
C GLY A 197 0.31 -10.27 -24.54
N SER A 198 -0.57 -9.26 -24.57
CA SER A 198 -2.03 -9.39 -24.60
C SER A 198 -2.58 -10.18 -23.40
N SER A 199 -3.79 -10.74 -23.51
CA SER A 199 -4.46 -11.40 -22.37
C SER A 199 -3.67 -12.58 -21.81
N SER A 200 -2.91 -13.29 -22.64
CA SER A 200 -2.10 -14.45 -22.24
C SER A 200 -0.86 -14.10 -21.42
N ALA A 201 -0.37 -12.86 -21.51
CA ALA A 201 0.77 -12.37 -20.74
C ALA A 201 0.52 -10.93 -20.29
N SER A 202 -0.21 -10.78 -19.19
CA SER A 202 -0.62 -9.47 -18.67
C SER A 202 -0.75 -9.49 -17.16
N SER A 203 -0.56 -8.31 -16.58
CA SER A 203 -0.92 -8.05 -15.20
C SER A 203 -2.28 -7.39 -15.09
N ARG A 204 -3.01 -7.70 -14.02
CA ARG A 204 -4.27 -7.10 -13.63
C ARG A 204 -4.27 -6.72 -12.16
N LEU A 205 -4.63 -5.47 -11.86
CA LEU A 205 -4.90 -4.99 -10.51
C LEU A 205 -6.33 -4.47 -10.46
N ASP A 206 -7.16 -5.04 -9.61
CA ASP A 206 -8.53 -4.57 -9.38
C ASP A 206 -8.57 -3.51 -8.28
N TRP A 207 -8.15 -3.86 -7.06
CA TRP A 207 -8.01 -2.90 -5.97
C TRP A 207 -6.74 -3.11 -5.15
N ILE A 208 -6.33 -2.04 -4.48
CA ILE A 208 -5.20 -2.01 -3.53
C ILE A 208 -5.61 -1.29 -2.23
N GLU A 209 -5.19 -1.85 -1.10
CA GLU A 209 -5.29 -1.27 0.24
C GLU A 209 -3.89 -1.07 0.80
N VAL A 210 -3.65 0.11 1.37
CA VAL A 210 -2.44 0.41 2.12
C VAL A 210 -2.79 0.62 3.57
N TYR A 211 -2.13 -0.11 4.45
CA TYR A 211 -2.23 0.06 5.89
C TYR A 211 -0.92 0.67 6.38
N GLY A 212 -0.96 1.94 6.75
CA GLY A 212 0.18 2.70 7.26
C GLY A 212 -0.27 3.86 8.13
N LYS A 213 0.69 4.49 8.82
CA LYS A 213 0.41 5.70 9.60
C LYS A 213 0.53 6.94 8.69
N PRO A 214 -0.51 7.79 8.57
CA PRO A 214 -0.40 9.01 7.77
C PRO A 214 0.65 9.97 8.36
N VAL A 215 1.38 10.64 7.46
CA VAL A 215 2.38 11.65 7.80
C VAL A 215 2.12 12.89 6.94
N GLU A 216 2.10 14.08 7.53
CA GLU A 216 1.85 15.30 6.76
C GLU A 216 2.91 15.55 5.70
N ARG A 217 2.46 15.94 4.50
CA ARG A 217 3.35 16.51 3.48
C ARG A 217 3.75 17.91 3.93
N PHE A 218 5.05 18.17 4.02
CA PHE A 218 5.50 19.54 4.16
C PHE A 218 5.26 20.25 2.84
N ASN A 219 4.48 21.33 2.85
CA ASN A 219 4.35 22.19 1.67
C ASN A 219 5.72 22.82 1.40
N SER A 220 6.39 22.37 0.35
CA SER A 220 7.53 23.07 -0.26
C SER A 220 7.04 24.17 -1.19
#